data_AF-A0AA96S6T8-F1
#
_entry.id   AF-A0AA96S6T8-F1
#
_cell.length_a   1.000
_cell.length_b   1.000
_cell.length_c   1.000
_cell.angle_alpha   90.00
_cell.angle_beta   90.00
_cell.angle_gamma   90.00
#
_symmetry.space_group_name_H-M   'P 1'
#
loop_
_entity.id
_entity.type
_entity.pdbx_description
1 polymer ?
#
loop_
_entity_poly.entity_id
_entity_poly.type
_entity_poly.pdbx_seq_one_letter_code
_entity_poly.pdbx_strand_id
1 'polypeptide(L)'
;MKRIIKYFICLCLWLYISPATKADAESQYVVNSGDTLWKIALYNGVELITIIQSNPQVSNPHLIFPGQKITIPARKKVEKGIILSASEKSLLELTNMKRANAGLKPLIVDYSLTKAARKKALDMMENEYVSHISPRYGDSTTMLKSFQIPFEKARESIGAGFSSPEKIFTLWMNSAVNQSNLLDKLSTHIGVGHAEGGLHGHYWTVLIIQRDEGGS
;
A
#
# COMPACT_ATOMS: atom_id res chain seq x y z
N MET A 1 -46.86 -54.22 -29.68
CA MET A 1 -45.40 -54.21 -29.96
C MET A 1 -44.85 -52.85 -29.56
N LYS A 2 -43.95 -52.80 -28.55
CA LYS A 2 -43.43 -51.58 -27.92
C LYS A 2 -42.36 -50.92 -28.81
N ARG A 3 -42.51 -49.65 -29.17
CA ARG A 3 -41.47 -48.84 -29.83
C ARG A 3 -40.66 -48.09 -28.75
N ILE A 4 -39.39 -48.42 -28.64
CA ILE A 4 -38.44 -47.83 -27.69
C ILE A 4 -37.81 -46.59 -28.33
N ILE A 5 -38.06 -45.42 -27.74
CA ILE A 5 -37.39 -44.15 -28.07
C ILE A 5 -36.03 -44.17 -27.38
N LYS A 6 -34.93 -44.22 -28.14
CA LYS A 6 -33.57 -44.07 -27.63
C LYS A 6 -33.25 -42.58 -27.49
N TYR A 7 -33.25 -42.07 -26.25
CA TYR A 7 -32.65 -40.77 -25.94
C TYR A 7 -31.14 -40.90 -25.94
N PHE A 8 -30.47 -40.25 -26.90
CA PHE A 8 -29.02 -40.08 -26.93
C PHE A 8 -28.70 -38.85 -26.06
N ILE A 9 -28.42 -39.07 -24.77
CA ILE A 9 -27.92 -38.01 -23.89
C ILE A 9 -26.45 -37.79 -24.24
N CYS A 10 -26.15 -36.72 -24.97
CA CYS A 10 -24.79 -36.25 -25.19
C CYS A 10 -24.28 -35.62 -23.90
N LEU A 11 -23.52 -36.38 -23.12
CA LEU A 11 -22.84 -35.92 -21.92
C LEU A 11 -21.63 -35.06 -22.34
N CYS A 12 -21.84 -33.80 -22.67
CA CYS A 12 -20.76 -32.84 -22.81
C CYS A 12 -20.16 -32.55 -21.43
N LEU A 13 -19.14 -33.33 -21.04
CA LEU A 13 -18.29 -33.02 -19.90
C LEU A 13 -17.52 -31.73 -20.22
N TRP A 14 -18.05 -30.59 -19.80
CA TRP A 14 -17.30 -29.34 -19.85
C TRP A 14 -16.28 -29.38 -18.71
N LEU A 15 -15.09 -29.89 -19.01
CA LEU A 15 -13.91 -29.75 -18.16
C LEU A 15 -13.61 -28.25 -18.03
N TYR A 16 -14.15 -27.64 -16.98
CA TYR A 16 -13.73 -26.33 -16.52
C TYR A 16 -12.29 -26.47 -16.01
N ILE A 17 -11.33 -26.27 -16.92
CA ILE A 17 -9.93 -26.12 -16.54
C ILE A 17 -9.83 -24.76 -15.85
N SER A 18 -9.95 -24.73 -14.53
CA SER A 18 -9.56 -23.56 -13.76
C SER A 18 -8.09 -23.25 -14.10
N PRO A 19 -7.73 -22.00 -14.44
CA PRO A 19 -6.33 -21.66 -14.59
C PRO A 19 -5.65 -21.85 -13.22
N ALA A 20 -4.72 -22.79 -13.15
CA ALA A 20 -3.88 -22.94 -11.97
C ALA A 20 -3.11 -21.63 -11.77
N THR A 21 -3.45 -20.89 -10.72
CA THR A 21 -2.68 -19.72 -10.33
C THR A 21 -1.30 -20.19 -9.89
N LYS A 22 -0.26 -19.96 -10.71
CA LYS A 22 1.12 -20.19 -10.31
C LYS A 22 1.39 -19.37 -9.04
N ALA A 23 1.70 -20.06 -7.94
CA ALA A 23 2.28 -19.41 -6.77
C ALA A 23 3.61 -18.78 -7.21
N ASP A 24 3.86 -17.54 -6.78
CA ASP A 24 5.13 -16.88 -7.07
C ASP A 24 6.21 -17.61 -6.25
N ALA A 25 7.21 -18.18 -6.92
CA ALA A 25 8.25 -18.94 -6.24
C ALA A 25 9.16 -18.00 -5.43
N GLU A 26 9.78 -18.55 -4.39
CA GLU A 26 10.86 -17.85 -3.67
C GLU A 26 11.97 -17.47 -4.66
N SER A 27 12.48 -16.24 -4.54
CA SER A 27 13.51 -15.72 -5.44
C SER A 27 14.63 -15.04 -4.66
N GLN A 28 15.75 -14.77 -5.33
CA GLN A 28 16.90 -14.10 -4.74
C GLN A 28 17.04 -12.71 -5.37
N TYR A 29 17.12 -11.67 -4.54
CA TYR A 29 17.39 -10.30 -4.94
C TYR A 29 18.83 -9.92 -4.60
N VAL A 30 19.54 -9.32 -5.54
CA VAL A 30 20.90 -8.80 -5.31
C VAL A 30 20.79 -7.32 -4.97
N VAL A 31 21.23 -6.96 -3.77
CA VAL A 31 21.19 -5.58 -3.25
C VAL A 31 21.97 -4.64 -4.15
N ASN A 32 21.33 -3.53 -4.53
CA ASN A 32 21.97 -2.42 -5.23
C ASN A 32 22.33 -1.29 -4.26
N SER A 33 23.20 -0.39 -4.70
CA SER A 33 23.50 0.81 -3.92
C SER A 33 22.23 1.63 -3.67
N GLY A 34 21.97 2.01 -2.42
CA GLY A 34 20.79 2.77 -2.02
C GLY A 34 19.53 1.94 -1.73
N ASP A 35 19.64 0.61 -1.79
CA ASP A 35 18.56 -0.27 -1.35
C ASP A 35 18.42 -0.31 0.17
N THR A 36 17.18 -0.54 0.60
CA THR A 36 16.84 -0.95 1.96
C THR A 36 15.98 -2.20 1.87
N LEU A 37 15.95 -3.02 2.93
CA LEU A 37 15.03 -4.18 2.97
C LEU A 37 13.57 -3.75 2.76
N TRP A 38 13.22 -2.54 3.18
CA TRP A 38 11.90 -1.97 2.96
C TRP A 38 11.61 -1.70 1.49
N LYS A 39 12.54 -1.06 0.75
CA LYS A 39 12.39 -0.85 -0.69
C LYS A 39 12.23 -2.17 -1.43
N ILE A 40 13.11 -3.13 -1.11
CA ILE A 40 13.09 -4.47 -1.69
C ILE A 40 11.75 -5.15 -1.43
N ALA A 41 11.24 -5.10 -0.18
CA ALA A 41 9.93 -5.63 0.18
C ALA A 41 8.82 -4.97 -0.65
N LEU A 42 8.83 -3.63 -0.72
CA LEU A 42 7.84 -2.85 -1.43
C LEU A 42 7.86 -3.06 -2.96
N TYR A 43 9.01 -3.28 -3.57
CA TYR A 43 9.12 -3.58 -5.00
C TYR A 43 8.67 -5.01 -5.32
N ASN A 44 8.95 -5.96 -4.44
CA ASN A 44 8.56 -7.35 -4.61
C ASN A 44 7.14 -7.66 -4.10
N GLY A 45 6.46 -6.68 -3.49
CA GLY A 45 5.09 -6.85 -3.01
C GLY A 45 4.98 -7.86 -1.86
N VAL A 46 5.99 -7.91 -1.01
CA VAL A 46 6.07 -8.74 0.21
C VAL A 46 6.19 -7.84 1.44
N GLU A 47 5.91 -8.35 2.63
CA GLU A 47 6.06 -7.55 3.85
C GLU A 47 7.52 -7.44 4.26
N LEU A 48 7.91 -6.28 4.81
CA LEU A 48 9.25 -6.08 5.36
C LEU A 48 9.56 -7.14 6.44
N ILE A 49 8.62 -7.41 7.34
CA ILE A 49 8.83 -8.41 8.39
C ILE A 49 9.03 -9.81 7.82
N THR A 50 8.30 -10.18 6.76
CA THR A 50 8.49 -11.48 6.10
C THR A 50 9.86 -11.55 5.43
N ILE A 51 10.32 -10.46 4.80
CA ILE A 51 11.69 -10.37 4.29
C ILE A 51 12.71 -10.53 5.42
N ILE A 52 12.57 -9.80 6.53
CA ILE A 52 13.50 -9.89 7.66
C ILE A 52 13.56 -11.32 8.20
N GLN A 53 12.41 -11.96 8.42
CA GLN A 53 12.33 -13.33 8.90
C GLN A 53 12.92 -14.35 7.91
N SER A 54 12.78 -14.10 6.61
CA SER A 54 13.34 -14.97 5.56
C SER A 54 14.84 -14.77 5.35
N ASN A 55 15.42 -13.76 6.00
CA ASN A 55 16.83 -13.41 5.91
C ASN A 55 17.51 -13.33 7.28
N PRO A 56 17.50 -14.42 8.08
CA PRO A 56 18.10 -14.42 9.41
C PRO A 56 19.61 -14.15 9.40
N GLN A 57 20.28 -14.28 8.26
CA GLN A 57 21.67 -13.87 8.06
C GLN A 57 21.89 -12.35 8.12
N VAL A 58 20.84 -11.54 8.04
CA VAL A 58 20.91 -10.07 8.15
C VAL A 58 20.69 -9.68 9.61
N SER A 59 21.78 -9.58 10.39
CA SER A 59 21.71 -9.26 11.81
C SER A 59 21.10 -7.89 12.11
N ASN A 60 21.36 -6.89 11.26
CA ASN A 60 20.76 -5.57 11.35
C ASN A 60 19.91 -5.30 10.11
N PRO A 61 18.57 -5.36 10.20
CA PRO A 61 17.65 -5.10 9.08
C PRO A 61 17.80 -3.73 8.39
N HIS A 62 18.39 -2.76 9.08
CA HIS A 62 18.62 -1.42 8.53
C HIS A 62 19.96 -1.29 7.78
N LEU A 63 20.79 -2.34 7.78
CA LEU A 63 22.12 -2.32 7.16
C LEU A 63 22.32 -3.51 6.22
N ILE A 64 22.23 -3.25 4.93
CA ILE A 64 22.52 -4.19 3.84
C ILE A 64 23.54 -3.58 2.88
N PHE A 65 24.31 -4.43 2.19
CA PHE A 65 25.42 -3.99 1.33
C PHE A 65 25.19 -4.36 -0.15
N PRO A 66 25.64 -3.53 -1.11
CA PRO A 66 25.59 -3.89 -2.52
C PRO A 66 26.22 -5.26 -2.81
N GLY A 67 25.56 -6.07 -3.63
CA GLY A 67 25.97 -7.45 -3.93
C GLY A 67 25.51 -8.50 -2.91
N GLN A 68 25.02 -8.08 -1.74
CA GLN A 68 24.40 -9.00 -0.77
C GLN A 68 23.15 -9.64 -1.38
N LYS A 69 22.95 -10.93 -1.12
CA LYS A 69 21.77 -11.67 -1.59
C LYS A 69 20.70 -11.67 -0.50
N ILE A 70 19.50 -11.21 -0.87
CA ILE A 70 18.32 -11.19 -0.03
C ILE A 70 17.31 -12.18 -0.60
N THR A 71 16.92 -13.16 0.21
CA THR A 71 15.82 -14.07 -0.07
C THR A 71 14.51 -13.29 -0.09
N ILE A 72 13.83 -13.31 -1.21
CA ILE A 72 12.48 -12.79 -1.38
C ILE A 72 11.53 -13.99 -1.22
N PRO A 73 10.82 -14.10 -0.08
CA PRO A 73 9.91 -15.20 0.13
C PRO A 73 8.84 -15.19 -0.97
N ALA A 74 8.42 -16.40 -1.36
CA ALA A 74 7.26 -16.59 -2.21
C ALA A 74 6.11 -15.71 -1.72
N ARG A 75 5.45 -14.98 -2.63
CA ARG A 75 4.21 -14.28 -2.29
C ARG A 75 3.20 -15.35 -1.88
N LYS A 76 3.07 -15.60 -0.57
CA LYS A 76 1.90 -16.29 -0.06
C LYS A 76 0.71 -15.48 -0.58
N LYS A 77 -0.27 -16.17 -1.17
CA LYS A 77 -1.62 -15.60 -1.31
C LYS A 77 -2.13 -15.40 0.12
N VAL A 78 -1.66 -14.34 0.78
CA VAL A 78 -2.21 -13.87 2.03
C VAL A 78 -3.54 -13.26 1.64
N GLU A 79 -4.62 -13.86 2.13
CA GLU A 79 -5.96 -13.30 2.12
C GLU A 79 -5.88 -11.82 2.50
N LYS A 80 -6.34 -10.92 1.62
CA LYS A 80 -6.52 -9.47 1.84
C LYS A 80 -5.71 -8.87 3.01
N GLY A 81 -4.44 -8.50 2.80
CA GLY A 81 -3.79 -7.54 3.69
C GLY A 81 -2.33 -7.24 3.44
N ILE A 82 -2.03 -5.95 3.26
CA ILE A 82 -0.71 -5.39 3.55
C ILE A 82 -0.77 -4.94 5.02
N ILE A 83 0.02 -5.53 5.92
CA ILE A 83 0.08 -5.03 7.30
C ILE A 83 0.76 -3.64 7.32
N LEU A 84 0.15 -2.68 8.02
CA LEU A 84 0.75 -1.37 8.27
C LEU A 84 1.99 -1.52 9.16
N SER A 85 3.05 -0.78 8.87
CA SER A 85 4.16 -0.61 9.81
C SER A 85 3.68 0.04 11.11
N ALA A 86 4.46 -0.06 12.19
CA ALA A 86 4.12 0.59 13.46
C ALA A 86 3.90 2.11 13.29
N SER A 87 4.75 2.76 12.48
CA SER A 87 4.66 4.17 12.13
C SER A 87 3.37 4.53 11.37
N GLU A 88 3.04 3.76 10.33
CA GLU A 88 1.81 3.98 9.55
C GLU A 88 0.55 3.71 10.38
N LYS A 89 0.61 2.70 11.25
CA LYS A 89 -0.48 2.37 12.19
C LYS A 89 -0.68 3.50 13.22
N SER A 90 0.40 4.03 13.81
CA SER A 90 0.30 5.17 14.73
C SER A 90 -0.33 6.39 14.04
N LEU A 91 0.08 6.71 12.81
CA LEU A 91 -0.47 7.84 12.07
C LEU A 91 -1.97 7.68 11.73
N LEU A 92 -2.39 6.44 11.40
CA LEU A 92 -3.80 6.10 11.24
C LEU A 92 -4.58 6.30 12.55
N GLU A 93 -4.06 5.79 13.66
CA GLU A 93 -4.71 5.87 14.98
C GLU A 93 -4.87 7.32 15.42
N LEU A 94 -3.82 8.15 15.31
CA LEU A 94 -3.88 9.60 15.57
C LEU A 94 -4.95 10.29 14.70
N THR A 95 -5.00 9.94 13.41
CA THR A 95 -5.99 10.48 12.47
C THR A 95 -7.41 10.11 12.91
N ASN A 96 -7.65 8.84 13.21
CA ASN A 96 -8.98 8.36 13.60
C ASN A 96 -9.40 8.86 15.00
N MET A 97 -8.47 9.04 15.94
CA MET A 97 -8.72 9.72 17.21
C MET A 97 -9.18 11.16 17.00
N LYS A 98 -8.50 11.91 16.11
CA LYS A 98 -8.89 13.29 15.82
C LYS A 98 -10.24 13.37 15.12
N ARG A 99 -10.53 12.43 14.22
CA ARG A 99 -11.84 12.29 13.57
C ARG A 99 -12.94 12.00 14.59
N ALA A 100 -12.72 11.07 15.52
CA ALA A 100 -13.66 10.78 16.60
C ALA A 100 -13.95 12.01 17.47
N ASN A 101 -12.91 12.78 17.83
CA ASN A 101 -13.07 14.03 18.59
C ASN A 101 -13.87 15.11 17.83
N ALA A 102 -13.91 15.02 16.49
CA ALA A 102 -14.71 15.90 15.63
C ALA A 102 -16.09 15.31 15.27
N GLY A 103 -16.48 14.17 15.87
CA GLY A 103 -17.75 13.49 15.58
C GLY A 103 -17.81 12.83 14.20
N LEU A 104 -16.65 12.50 13.61
CA LEU A 104 -16.54 11.88 12.28
C LEU A 104 -16.31 10.38 12.38
N LYS A 105 -16.81 9.63 11.39
CA LYS A 105 -16.54 8.20 11.26
C LYS A 105 -15.03 7.96 11.06
N PRO A 106 -14.46 6.89 11.64
CA PRO A 106 -13.08 6.51 11.37
C PRO A 106 -12.88 6.15 9.90
N LEU A 107 -11.71 6.46 9.36
CA LEU A 107 -11.29 6.01 8.03
C LEU A 107 -10.88 4.54 8.09
N ILE A 108 -11.30 3.78 7.08
CA ILE A 108 -10.99 2.37 6.90
C ILE A 108 -9.69 2.26 6.09
N VAL A 109 -8.74 1.45 6.55
CA VAL A 109 -7.50 1.22 5.80
C VAL A 109 -7.81 0.48 4.50
N ASP A 110 -7.32 1.02 3.39
CA ASP A 110 -7.34 0.33 2.09
C ASP A 110 -5.91 -0.05 1.67
N TYR A 111 -5.68 -1.33 1.42
CA TYR A 111 -4.34 -1.84 1.14
C TYR A 111 -3.79 -1.38 -0.20
N SER A 112 -4.63 -1.27 -1.24
CA SER A 112 -4.21 -0.76 -2.54
C SER A 112 -3.84 0.72 -2.43
N LEU A 113 -4.60 1.48 -1.63
CA LEU A 113 -4.35 2.88 -1.33
C LEU A 113 -3.05 3.07 -0.53
N THR A 114 -2.81 2.23 0.48
CA THR A 114 -1.54 2.18 1.23
C THR A 114 -0.37 1.89 0.30
N LYS A 115 -0.51 0.93 -0.64
CA LYS A 115 0.53 0.64 -1.62
C LYS A 115 0.83 1.86 -2.50
N ALA A 116 -0.19 2.58 -2.96
CA ALA A 116 -0.02 3.82 -3.72
C ALA A 116 0.68 4.90 -2.87
N ALA A 117 0.24 5.11 -1.63
CA ALA A 117 0.84 6.08 -0.72
C ALA A 117 2.33 5.78 -0.45
N ARG A 118 2.69 4.51 -0.22
CA ARG A 118 4.09 4.08 -0.08
C ARG A 118 4.92 4.34 -1.33
N LYS A 119 4.36 4.10 -2.52
CA LYS A 119 5.04 4.39 -3.79
C LYS A 119 5.25 5.89 -4.00
N LYS A 120 4.30 6.73 -3.58
CA LYS A 120 4.44 8.19 -3.62
C LYS A 120 5.49 8.69 -2.63
N ALA A 121 5.49 8.19 -1.39
CA ALA A 121 6.50 8.53 -0.39
C ALA A 121 7.91 8.12 -0.84
N LEU A 122 8.05 6.92 -1.42
CA LEU A 122 9.30 6.45 -2.00
C LEU A 122 9.76 7.33 -3.15
N ASP A 123 8.86 7.71 -4.07
CA ASP A 123 9.19 8.55 -5.21
C ASP A 123 9.70 9.93 -4.81
N MET A 124 9.06 10.54 -3.80
CA MET A 124 9.54 11.79 -3.19
C MET A 124 10.92 11.63 -2.56
N MET A 125 11.14 10.51 -1.87
CA MET A 125 12.40 10.21 -1.19
C MET A 125 13.54 9.92 -2.18
N GLU A 126 13.29 9.20 -3.28
CA GLU A 126 14.33 8.81 -4.26
C GLU A 126 14.74 9.97 -5.16
N ASN A 127 13.83 10.91 -5.43
CA ASN A 127 14.06 12.03 -6.33
C ASN A 127 14.17 13.37 -5.58
N GLU A 128 14.36 13.32 -4.26
CA GLU A 128 14.66 14.46 -3.38
C GLU A 128 13.70 15.65 -3.54
N TYR A 129 12.39 15.38 -3.61
CA TYR A 129 11.37 16.42 -3.73
C TYR A 129 10.21 16.18 -2.76
N VAL A 130 9.47 17.23 -2.43
CA VAL A 130 8.20 17.15 -1.69
C VAL A 130 7.16 17.95 -2.45
N SER A 131 6.31 17.26 -3.21
CA SER A 131 5.29 17.89 -4.06
C SER A 131 4.08 16.99 -4.27
N HIS A 132 2.90 17.62 -4.34
CA HIS A 132 1.65 16.95 -4.68
C HIS A 132 1.67 16.37 -6.10
N ILE A 133 2.51 16.89 -6.99
CA ILE A 133 2.68 16.38 -8.35
C ILE A 133 3.94 15.52 -8.40
N SER A 134 3.78 14.23 -8.66
CA SER A 134 4.90 13.34 -8.94
C SER A 134 5.29 13.44 -10.41
N PRO A 135 6.58 13.61 -10.75
CA PRO A 135 7.05 13.48 -12.14
C PRO A 135 6.75 12.10 -12.75
N ARG A 136 6.61 11.06 -11.91
CA ARG A 136 6.35 9.69 -12.32
C ARG A 136 4.86 9.33 -12.35
N TYR A 137 4.08 9.79 -11.37
CA TYR A 137 2.70 9.36 -11.16
C TYR A 137 1.64 10.46 -11.37
N GLY A 138 2.06 11.70 -11.64
CA GLY A 138 1.17 12.85 -11.72
C GLY A 138 0.62 13.28 -10.36
N ASP A 139 -0.55 13.92 -10.36
CA ASP A 139 -1.31 14.21 -9.14
C ASP A 139 -1.92 12.93 -8.53
N SER A 140 -2.48 13.05 -7.33
CA SER A 140 -3.09 11.93 -6.62
C SER A 140 -4.24 11.28 -7.39
N THR A 141 -5.02 12.03 -8.16
CA THR A 141 -6.14 11.48 -8.97
C THR A 141 -5.60 10.63 -10.12
N THR A 142 -4.58 11.12 -10.82
CA THR A 142 -3.89 10.44 -11.91
C THR A 142 -3.21 9.17 -11.41
N MET A 143 -2.52 9.28 -10.27
CA MET A 143 -1.88 8.15 -9.61
C MET A 143 -2.90 7.07 -9.28
N LEU A 144 -3.98 7.39 -8.57
CA LEU A 144 -4.98 6.39 -8.17
C LEU A 144 -5.66 5.72 -9.36
N LYS A 145 -5.92 6.46 -10.44
CA LYS A 145 -6.43 5.89 -11.70
C LYS A 145 -5.44 4.91 -12.33
N SER A 146 -4.15 5.25 -12.40
CA SER A 146 -3.13 4.35 -12.95
C SER A 146 -2.95 3.07 -12.12
N PHE A 147 -3.22 3.14 -10.81
CA PHE A 147 -3.22 2.00 -9.89
C PHE A 147 -4.54 1.23 -9.89
N GLN A 148 -5.52 1.65 -10.72
CA GLN A 148 -6.84 1.04 -10.84
C GLN A 148 -7.61 1.01 -9.51
N ILE A 149 -7.41 2.03 -8.67
CA ILE A 149 -8.10 2.16 -7.38
C ILE A 149 -9.40 2.93 -7.63
N PRO A 150 -10.58 2.37 -7.28
CA PRO A 150 -11.85 3.08 -7.45
C PRO A 150 -12.06 4.11 -6.32
N PHE A 151 -12.47 5.31 -6.71
CA PHE A 151 -12.81 6.43 -5.82
C PHE A 151 -13.75 7.42 -6.52
N GLU A 152 -14.53 8.16 -5.74
CA GLU A 152 -15.30 9.30 -6.21
C GLU A 152 -14.52 10.62 -6.06
N LYS A 153 -13.86 10.78 -4.91
CA LYS A 153 -12.99 11.92 -4.60
C LYS A 153 -11.73 11.42 -3.92
N ALA A 154 -10.62 12.08 -4.20
CA ALA A 154 -9.32 11.80 -3.61
C ALA A 154 -8.75 13.05 -2.95
N ARG A 155 -8.03 12.87 -1.85
CA ARG A 155 -7.34 13.91 -1.09
C ARG A 155 -5.96 13.40 -0.70
N GLU A 156 -5.03 14.33 -0.53
CA GLU A 156 -3.64 13.99 -0.22
C GLU A 156 -3.08 14.92 0.86
N SER A 157 -2.33 14.33 1.79
CA SER A 157 -1.43 15.03 2.68
C SER A 157 -0.04 14.44 2.55
N ILE A 158 0.96 15.29 2.31
CA ILE A 158 2.37 14.90 2.21
C ILE A 158 3.22 15.71 3.18
N GLY A 159 4.38 15.19 3.51
CA GLY A 159 5.40 15.95 4.23
C GLY A 159 6.67 15.13 4.44
N ALA A 160 7.73 15.78 4.91
CA ALA A 160 9.03 15.16 5.11
C ALA A 160 9.75 15.74 6.32
N GLY A 161 10.85 15.11 6.76
CA GLY A 161 11.74 15.65 7.80
C GLY A 161 11.49 15.14 9.23
N PHE A 162 10.48 14.30 9.44
CA PHE A 162 10.11 13.82 10.78
C PHE A 162 10.08 12.29 10.83
N SER A 163 10.88 11.69 11.72
CA SER A 163 10.82 10.24 11.99
C SER A 163 9.57 9.82 12.77
N SER A 164 8.96 10.74 13.50
CA SER A 164 7.81 10.49 14.38
C SER A 164 6.48 10.76 13.67
N PRO A 165 5.56 9.78 13.65
CA PRO A 165 4.17 9.96 13.22
C PRO A 165 3.46 11.12 13.92
N GLU A 166 3.71 11.31 15.22
CA GLU A 166 3.08 12.33 16.06
C GLU A 166 3.51 13.74 15.61
N LYS A 167 4.79 13.92 15.26
CA LYS A 167 5.32 15.21 14.79
C LYS A 167 4.76 15.57 13.42
N ILE A 168 4.75 14.64 12.47
CA ILE A 168 4.19 14.92 11.14
C ILE A 168 2.66 15.15 11.21
N PHE A 169 1.96 14.39 12.06
CA PHE A 169 0.54 14.59 12.31
C PHE A 169 0.26 15.98 12.90
N THR A 170 1.06 16.42 13.88
CA THR A 170 0.92 17.75 14.49
C THR A 170 1.14 18.86 13.45
N LEU A 171 2.16 18.73 12.60
CA LEU A 171 2.40 19.66 11.50
C LEU A 171 1.17 19.76 10.59
N TRP A 172 0.59 18.63 10.20
CA TRP A 172 -0.62 18.60 9.36
C TRP A 172 -1.85 19.18 10.05
N MET A 173 -2.02 18.96 11.36
CA MET A 173 -3.12 19.57 12.12
C MET A 173 -3.01 21.09 12.24
N ASN A 174 -1.81 21.64 12.13
CA ASN A 174 -1.57 23.09 12.12
C ASN A 174 -1.66 23.71 10.71
N SER A 175 -1.97 22.90 9.68
CA SER A 175 -2.14 23.35 8.30
C SER A 175 -3.60 23.20 7.88
N ALA A 176 -4.25 24.32 7.55
CA ALA A 176 -5.67 24.32 7.16
C ALA A 176 -5.97 23.34 6.00
N VAL A 177 -5.06 23.26 5.03
CA VAL A 177 -5.19 22.34 3.88
C VAL A 177 -5.14 20.88 4.33
N ASN A 178 -4.09 20.48 5.06
CA ASN A 178 -3.94 19.09 5.49
C ASN A 178 -5.02 18.67 6.49
N GLN A 179 -5.37 19.56 7.42
CA GLN A 179 -6.46 19.32 8.35
C GLN A 179 -7.79 19.10 7.61
N SER A 180 -8.10 19.93 6.60
CA SER A 180 -9.31 19.76 5.79
C SER A 180 -9.34 18.43 5.04
N ASN A 181 -8.17 17.89 4.67
CA ASN A 181 -8.07 16.59 4.00
C ASN A 181 -8.32 15.42 4.96
N LEU A 182 -7.65 15.42 6.12
CA LEU A 182 -7.75 14.35 7.12
C LEU A 182 -9.13 14.32 7.81
N LEU A 183 -9.80 15.47 7.92
CA LEU A 183 -11.09 15.63 8.60
C LEU A 183 -12.27 15.83 7.63
N ASP A 184 -12.09 15.51 6.35
CA ASP A 184 -13.19 15.53 5.39
C ASP A 184 -14.29 14.52 5.79
N LYS A 185 -15.54 14.97 5.78
CA LYS A 185 -16.69 14.22 6.30
C LYS A 185 -17.13 13.08 5.39
N LEU A 186 -16.87 13.19 4.08
CA LEU A 186 -17.31 12.22 3.07
C LEU A 186 -16.27 11.13 2.82
N SER A 187 -15.05 11.35 3.29
CA SER A 187 -13.96 10.39 3.17
C SER A 187 -14.22 9.13 3.98
N THR A 188 -14.03 7.97 3.36
CA THR A 188 -14.30 6.65 3.95
C THR A 188 -13.05 5.81 4.12
N HIS A 189 -12.06 5.94 3.22
CA HIS A 189 -10.86 5.10 3.25
C HIS A 189 -9.56 5.91 3.26
N ILE A 190 -8.52 5.30 3.82
CA ILE A 190 -7.18 5.87 3.96
C ILE A 190 -6.10 4.87 3.54
N GLY A 191 -5.08 5.36 2.86
CA GLY A 191 -3.80 4.70 2.66
C GLY A 191 -2.70 5.54 3.27
N VAL A 192 -1.85 4.91 4.07
CA VAL A 192 -0.72 5.58 4.74
C VAL A 192 0.58 5.04 4.16
N GLY A 193 1.48 5.91 3.77
CA GLY A 193 2.80 5.58 3.25
C GLY A 193 3.89 6.33 3.98
N HIS A 194 4.94 5.61 4.33
CA HIS A 194 6.16 6.15 4.93
C HIS A 194 7.38 5.59 4.20
N ALA A 195 8.37 6.44 3.89
CA ALA A 195 9.65 6.04 3.34
C ALA A 195 10.79 6.68 4.15
N GLU A 196 11.88 5.93 4.35
CA GLU A 196 13.08 6.36 5.08
C GLU A 196 14.28 6.49 4.15
N GLY A 197 15.08 7.53 4.33
CA GLY A 197 16.22 7.89 3.49
C GLY A 197 16.04 9.25 2.81
N GLY A 198 16.89 9.53 1.81
CA GLY A 198 16.89 10.79 1.06
C GLY A 198 17.31 12.01 1.90
N LEU A 199 17.36 13.18 1.26
CA LEU A 199 17.81 14.44 1.86
C LEU A 199 17.04 14.82 3.15
N HIS A 200 15.75 14.48 3.23
CA HIS A 200 14.91 14.79 4.39
C HIS A 200 14.78 13.66 5.40
N GLY A 201 15.44 12.51 5.19
CA GLY A 201 15.46 11.36 6.09
C GLY A 201 14.16 10.57 6.20
N HIS A 202 13.00 11.22 6.19
CA HIS A 202 11.68 10.58 6.27
C HIS A 202 10.67 11.33 5.39
N TYR A 203 9.86 10.57 4.66
CA TYR A 203 8.83 11.08 3.75
C TYR A 203 7.51 10.37 4.04
N TRP A 204 6.45 11.15 4.13
CA TRP A 204 5.11 10.69 4.49
C TRP A 204 4.12 11.06 3.40
N THR A 205 3.19 10.14 3.15
CA THR A 205 2.04 10.36 2.28
C THR A 205 0.82 9.74 2.90
N VAL A 206 -0.26 10.50 2.98
CA VAL A 206 -1.60 10.01 3.28
C VAL A 206 -2.47 10.28 2.07
N LEU A 207 -3.00 9.21 1.47
CA LEU A 207 -4.03 9.29 0.45
C LEU A 207 -5.36 8.92 1.09
N ILE A 208 -6.37 9.76 0.86
CA ILE A 208 -7.72 9.57 1.40
C ILE A 208 -8.69 9.56 0.24
N ILE A 209 -9.66 8.65 0.28
CA ILE A 209 -10.70 8.60 -0.74
C ILE A 209 -12.09 8.59 -0.13
N GLN A 210 -13.02 9.18 -0.86
CA GLN A 210 -14.43 8.84 -0.79
C GLN A 210 -14.64 7.67 -1.76
N ARG A 211 -15.06 6.53 -1.23
CA ARG A 211 -15.54 5.40 -2.02
C ARG A 211 -17.04 5.32 -1.84
N ASP A 212 -17.75 5.16 -2.95
CA ASP A 212 -19.19 4.91 -2.92
C ASP A 212 -19.40 3.57 -2.21
N GLU A 213 -19.85 3.63 -0.95
CA GLU A 213 -20.33 2.45 -0.23
C GLU A 213 -21.69 2.15 -0.83
N GLY A 214 -21.71 1.49 -1.98
CA GLY A 214 -22.92 1.23 -2.76
C GLY A 214 -24.10 0.89 -1.85
N GLY A 215 -25.01 1.85 -1.70
CA GLY A 215 -26.32 1.62 -1.12
C GLY A 215 -27.11 0.80 -2.13
N SER A 216 -27.13 -0.51 -1.92
CA SER A 216 -28.10 -1.43 -2.51
C SER A 216 -28.48 -2.45 -1.44
#